data_AF-A0A2K3M3D2-F1
#
_entry.id   AF-A0A2K3M3D2-F1
#
_cell.length_a   1.000
_cell.length_b   1.000
_cell.length_c   1.000
_cell.angle_alpha   90.00
_cell.angle_beta   90.00
_cell.angle_gamma   90.00
#
_symmetry.space_group_name_H-M   'P 1'
#
loop_
_entity.id
_entity.type
_entity.pdbx_description
1 polymer ?
#
loop_
_entity_poly.entity_id
_entity_poly.type
_entity_poly.pdbx_seq_one_letter_code
_entity_poly.pdbx_strand_id
1 'polypeptide(L)'
;ASRVFHEYPSWSKAVVVCTFISGGGIVAYGDGRAAYSDSGDQIPKKKVVVLGTGWAGTSFVKNMKNSSYDIHVVSPRNYFAFTPLLPSLTCGTVEARSIIEPIRNISRKSGIDIEFSEAECYKIDPKNNKVYCRAAAQDKKLGGMDEFSIDYDYLVIAMGARSNTFNTPGVQEHAYFLKTNVIDAFAIADYNFVLWL
;
A
#
# COMPACT_ATOMS: atom_id res chain seq x y z
N ALA A 1 27.27 47.85 12.66
CA ALA A 1 26.36 47.37 11.60
C ALA A 1 26.66 45.88 11.36
N SER A 2 26.18 44.87 12.09
CA SER A 2 24.94 44.64 12.85
C SER A 2 23.67 44.97 12.05
N ARG A 3 22.92 43.91 11.69
CA ARG A 3 21.56 43.87 11.09
C ARG A 3 21.38 43.90 9.56
N VAL A 4 22.04 43.00 8.81
CA VAL A 4 21.61 42.72 7.41
C VAL A 4 21.50 41.22 7.07
N PHE A 5 22.02 40.30 7.89
CA PHE A 5 22.03 38.87 7.57
C PHE A 5 20.90 38.05 8.22
N HIS A 6 19.76 38.68 8.49
CA HIS A 6 18.61 37.98 9.05
C HIS A 6 17.35 38.31 8.28
N GLU A 7 17.22 37.74 7.09
CA GLU A 7 15.94 37.47 6.44
C GLU A 7 16.17 36.59 5.20
N TYR A 8 15.38 35.52 5.08
CA TYR A 8 15.29 34.54 3.98
C TYR A 8 16.29 33.34 3.97
N PRO A 9 15.90 32.20 4.58
CA PRO A 9 16.51 30.91 4.32
C PRO A 9 15.75 30.22 3.18
N SER A 10 16.09 30.49 1.92
CA SER A 10 15.73 29.60 0.82
C SER A 10 16.78 29.70 -0.27
N TRP A 11 17.35 28.55 -0.60
CA TRP A 11 18.58 28.41 -1.34
C TRP A 11 18.40 28.68 -2.84
N SER A 12 19.07 29.71 -3.35
CA SER A 12 19.33 29.86 -4.79
C SER A 12 20.80 29.60 -5.05
N LYS A 13 21.15 28.37 -5.42
CA LYS A 13 22.47 28.05 -5.97
C LYS A 13 22.51 28.54 -7.42
N ALA A 14 22.95 29.78 -7.63
CA ALA A 14 23.27 30.26 -8.97
C ALA A 14 24.66 29.75 -9.37
N VAL A 15 24.76 29.04 -10.49
CA VAL A 15 26.04 28.66 -11.09
C VAL A 15 26.20 29.49 -12.37
N VAL A 16 27.21 30.36 -12.38
CA VAL A 16 27.58 31.15 -13.55
C VAL A 16 28.83 30.54 -14.15
N VAL A 17 28.73 30.02 -15.38
CA VAL A 17 29.88 29.50 -16.15
C VAL A 17 30.19 30.48 -17.27
N CYS A 18 31.28 31.23 -17.15
CA CYS A 18 31.81 32.07 -18.22
C CYS A 18 32.99 31.36 -18.88
N THR A 19 32.83 30.93 -20.14
CA THR A 19 33.96 30.51 -20.98
C THR A 19 34.31 31.64 -21.92
N PHE A 20 35.53 32.19 -21.78
CA PHE A 20 36.04 33.22 -22.68
C PHE A 20 36.81 32.56 -23.82
N ILE A 21 36.20 32.49 -25.01
CA ILE A 21 36.91 32.36 -26.27
C ILE A 21 36.66 33.66 -27.04
N SER A 22 37.76 34.25 -27.52
CA SER A 22 37.84 35.61 -28.06
C SER A 22 36.67 35.99 -28.97
N GLY A 23 35.99 37.10 -28.65
CA GLY A 23 35.23 37.88 -29.63
C GLY A 23 33.70 37.89 -29.50
N GLY A 24 33.09 37.17 -28.55
CA GLY A 24 31.65 37.30 -28.28
C GLY A 24 31.19 36.40 -27.13
N GLY A 25 30.68 36.99 -26.06
CA GLY A 25 30.11 36.24 -24.93
C GLY A 25 28.62 35.99 -25.12
N ILE A 26 28.18 34.74 -25.08
CA ILE A 26 26.77 34.40 -24.84
C ILE A 26 26.59 34.22 -23.34
N VAL A 27 25.71 35.01 -22.74
CA VAL A 27 25.26 34.80 -21.36
C VAL A 27 24.07 33.85 -21.41
N ALA A 28 24.25 32.61 -20.99
CA ALA A 28 23.16 31.67 -20.80
C ALA A 28 22.60 31.83 -19.38
N TYR A 29 21.40 32.40 -19.27
CA TYR A 29 20.65 32.44 -18.01
C TYR A 29 19.77 31.19 -17.92
N GLY A 30 20.20 30.20 -17.15
CA GLY A 30 19.36 29.08 -16.76
C GLY A 30 18.68 29.38 -15.44
N ASP A 31 17.44 29.89 -15.49
CA ASP A 31 16.61 29.91 -14.29
C ASP A 31 16.22 28.46 -13.98
N GLY A 32 16.82 27.90 -12.93
CA GLY A 32 16.38 26.63 -12.35
C GLY A 32 15.04 26.79 -11.63
N ARG A 33 14.04 27.37 -12.29
CA ARG A 33 12.66 27.31 -11.83
C ARG A 33 12.23 25.85 -11.96
N ALA A 34 12.29 25.13 -10.84
CA ALA A 34 11.27 24.11 -10.60
C ALA A 34 9.95 24.80 -10.91
N ALA A 35 9.22 24.29 -11.91
CA ALA A 35 7.95 24.83 -12.34
C ALA A 35 6.96 24.71 -11.16
N TYR A 36 6.99 25.67 -10.26
CA TYR A 36 5.88 25.97 -9.38
C TYR A 36 4.88 26.71 -10.25
N SER A 37 3.87 25.98 -10.69
CA SER A 37 2.66 26.55 -11.27
C SER A 37 1.97 27.37 -10.18
N ASP A 38 2.16 28.69 -10.23
CA ASP A 38 1.34 29.68 -9.52
C ASP A 38 0.01 29.81 -10.27
N SER A 39 -0.81 28.79 -10.11
CA SER A 39 -2.18 28.70 -10.58
C SER A 39 -2.85 27.74 -9.60
N GLY A 40 -3.97 28.13 -9.01
CA GLY A 40 -4.75 27.29 -8.07
C GLY A 40 -5.37 26.04 -8.69
N ASP A 41 -4.72 25.47 -9.70
CA ASP A 41 -5.04 24.21 -10.33
C ASP A 41 -4.13 23.15 -9.71
N GLN A 42 -4.62 22.50 -8.65
CA GLN A 42 -3.94 21.36 -8.06
C GLN A 42 -3.72 20.33 -9.17
N ILE A 43 -2.46 20.06 -9.54
CA ILE A 43 -2.15 18.96 -10.48
C ILE A 43 -2.92 17.73 -9.99
N PRO A 44 -3.83 17.16 -10.80
CA PRO A 44 -4.69 16.10 -10.33
C PRO A 44 -3.82 14.93 -9.89
N LYS A 45 -3.96 14.54 -8.61
CA LYS A 45 -3.21 13.43 -8.04
C LYS A 45 -3.51 12.17 -8.81
N LYS A 46 -2.47 11.38 -9.10
CA LYS A 46 -2.62 10.10 -9.79
C LYS A 46 -3.13 9.05 -8.81
N LYS A 47 -4.18 8.32 -9.20
CA LYS A 47 -4.83 7.30 -8.37
C LYS A 47 -4.08 5.97 -8.46
N VAL A 48 -3.61 5.48 -7.32
CA VAL A 48 -2.90 4.20 -7.20
C VAL A 48 -3.73 3.27 -6.35
N VAL A 49 -4.27 2.21 -6.96
CA VAL A 49 -5.03 1.18 -6.24
C VAL A 49 -4.09 0.02 -5.91
N VAL A 50 -4.01 -0.34 -4.63
CA VAL A 50 -3.20 -1.45 -4.12
C VAL A 50 -4.13 -2.57 -3.65
N LEU A 51 -4.08 -3.71 -4.31
CA LEU A 51 -4.87 -4.88 -3.96
C LEU A 51 -4.07 -5.78 -3.02
N GLY A 52 -4.52 -5.89 -1.77
CA GLY A 52 -3.96 -6.81 -0.78
C GLY A 52 -3.03 -6.16 0.25
N THR A 53 -3.10 -6.69 1.47
CA THR A 53 -2.40 -6.20 2.67
C THR A 53 -1.32 -7.18 3.16
N GLY A 54 -0.75 -7.96 2.23
CA GLY A 54 0.38 -8.85 2.50
C GLY A 54 1.72 -8.12 2.45
N TRP A 55 2.81 -8.89 2.44
CA TRP A 55 4.18 -8.38 2.37
C TRP A 55 4.41 -7.32 1.29
N ALA A 56 4.01 -7.60 0.06
CA ALA A 56 4.22 -6.69 -1.07
C ALA A 56 3.40 -5.39 -0.92
N GLY A 57 2.11 -5.50 -0.59
CA GLY A 57 1.22 -4.35 -0.45
C GLY A 57 1.62 -3.44 0.71
N THR A 58 1.90 -4.03 1.87
CA THR A 58 2.37 -3.28 3.05
C THR A 58 3.73 -2.64 2.83
N SER A 59 4.67 -3.33 2.17
CA SER A 59 5.98 -2.77 1.84
C SER A 59 5.85 -1.59 0.87
N PHE A 60 5.00 -1.72 -0.16
CA PHE A 60 4.72 -0.64 -1.09
C PHE A 60 4.17 0.59 -0.34
N VAL A 61 3.09 0.42 0.42
CA VAL A 61 2.43 1.50 1.17
C VAL A 61 3.39 2.17 2.17
N LYS A 62 4.24 1.39 2.85
CA LYS A 62 5.22 1.91 3.83
C LYS A 62 6.31 2.77 3.17
N ASN A 63 6.72 2.46 1.95
CA ASN A 63 7.80 3.15 1.25
C ASN A 63 7.31 4.33 0.38
N MET A 64 6.00 4.44 0.16
CA MET A 64 5.42 5.57 -0.56
C MET A 64 5.46 6.83 0.30
N LYS A 65 6.17 7.85 -0.20
CA LYS A 65 6.32 9.17 0.44
C LYS A 65 5.89 10.34 -0.45
N ASN A 66 5.50 10.05 -1.69
CA ASN A 66 5.15 11.08 -2.65
C ASN A 66 3.66 11.42 -2.53
N SER A 67 3.36 12.65 -2.08
CA SER A 67 2.01 13.19 -1.89
C SER A 67 1.26 13.50 -3.19
N SER A 68 1.92 13.37 -4.34
CA SER A 68 1.31 13.54 -5.67
C SER A 68 0.44 12.35 -6.09
N TYR A 69 0.49 11.26 -5.32
CA TYR A 69 -0.34 10.07 -5.54
C TYR A 69 -1.44 10.00 -4.49
N ASP A 70 -2.63 9.61 -4.94
CA ASP A 70 -3.74 9.24 -4.09
C ASP A 70 -3.77 7.71 -3.99
N ILE A 71 -3.58 7.15 -2.80
CA ILE A 71 -3.37 5.72 -2.59
C ILE A 71 -4.60 5.11 -1.95
N HIS A 72 -5.19 4.14 -2.65
CA HIS A 72 -6.33 3.37 -2.17
C HIS A 72 -5.93 1.91 -1.99
N VAL A 73 -5.90 1.44 -0.74
CA VAL A 73 -5.61 0.05 -0.40
C VAL A 73 -6.92 -0.72 -0.25
N VAL A 74 -7.08 -1.79 -1.00
CA VAL A 74 -8.25 -2.67 -0.94
C VAL A 74 -7.83 -4.06 -0.50
N SER A 75 -8.40 -4.54 0.60
CA SER A 75 -8.17 -5.91 1.06
C SER A 75 -9.29 -6.35 1.97
N PRO A 76 -9.71 -7.62 1.93
CA PRO A 76 -10.69 -8.16 2.87
C PRO A 76 -10.14 -8.25 4.31
N ARG A 77 -8.85 -7.97 4.52
CA ARG A 77 -8.18 -8.01 5.83
C ARG A 77 -7.57 -6.66 6.16
N ASN A 78 -7.96 -6.11 7.31
CA ASN A 78 -7.54 -4.79 7.82
C ASN A 78 -6.23 -4.81 8.66
N TYR A 79 -5.48 -5.92 8.61
CA TYR A 79 -4.17 -6.07 9.25
C TYR A 79 -3.16 -6.72 8.29
N PHE A 80 -1.89 -6.39 8.49
CA PHE A 80 -0.75 -7.15 8.00
C PHE A 80 -0.43 -8.28 8.98
N ALA A 81 -0.09 -9.46 8.47
CA ALA A 81 0.34 -10.60 9.27
C ALA A 81 1.79 -10.98 8.94
N PHE A 82 2.63 -11.09 9.96
CA PHE A 82 4.00 -11.58 9.85
C PHE A 82 4.00 -13.10 9.73
N THR A 83 3.78 -13.57 8.50
CA THR A 83 3.61 -15.00 8.18
C THR A 83 4.72 -15.93 8.69
N PRO A 84 6.01 -15.53 8.82
CA PRO A 84 7.04 -16.41 9.36
C PRO A 84 6.81 -16.87 10.81
N LEU A 85 6.04 -16.12 11.61
CA LEU A 85 5.74 -16.48 13.01
C LEU A 85 4.36 -17.13 13.20
N LEU A 86 3.63 -17.40 12.12
CA LEU A 86 2.36 -18.13 12.21
C LEU A 86 2.50 -19.53 12.83
N PRO A 87 3.55 -20.32 12.57
CA PRO A 87 3.76 -21.58 13.28
C PRO A 87 4.00 -21.43 14.78
N SER A 88 4.65 -20.34 15.19
CA SER A 88 4.85 -20.06 16.61
C SER A 88 3.53 -19.69 17.30
N LEU A 89 2.56 -19.13 16.56
CA LEU A 89 1.21 -18.86 17.05
C LEU A 89 0.43 -20.17 17.29
N THR A 90 0.54 -21.14 16.38
CA THR A 90 -0.15 -22.45 16.54
C THR A 90 0.34 -23.22 17.76
N CYS A 91 1.60 -23.06 18.15
CA CYS A 91 2.18 -23.70 19.34
C CYS A 91 2.06 -22.85 20.62
N GLY A 92 1.37 -21.70 20.58
CA GLY A 92 1.23 -20.79 21.73
C GLY A 92 2.52 -20.11 22.18
N THR A 93 3.59 -20.16 21.38
CA THR A 93 4.88 -19.52 21.70
C THR A 93 4.81 -18.00 21.54
N VAL A 94 3.98 -17.50 20.64
CA VAL A 94 3.74 -16.08 20.44
C VAL A 94 2.25 -15.78 20.40
N GLU A 95 1.85 -14.62 20.93
CA GLU A 95 0.47 -14.15 20.87
C GLU A 95 0.15 -13.55 19.48
N ALA A 96 -1.09 -13.69 19.02
CA ALA A 96 -1.51 -13.18 17.71
C ALA A 96 -1.27 -11.67 17.55
N ARG A 97 -1.49 -10.90 18.62
CA ARG A 97 -1.25 -9.44 18.62
C ARG A 97 0.21 -9.05 18.35
N SER A 98 1.15 -9.96 18.61
CA SER A 98 2.59 -9.72 18.42
C SER A 98 3.03 -9.95 16.98
N ILE A 99 2.22 -10.62 16.17
CA ILE A 99 2.53 -10.95 14.77
C ILE A 99 1.63 -10.22 13.76
N ILE A 100 0.67 -9.42 14.23
CA ILE A 100 -0.21 -8.60 13.38
C ILE A 100 0.10 -7.12 13.54
N GLU A 101 -0.04 -6.36 12.46
CA GLU A 101 0.03 -4.90 12.48
C GLU A 101 -1.18 -4.32 11.74
N PRO A 102 -2.06 -3.54 12.39
CA PRO A 102 -3.21 -2.91 11.73
C PRO A 102 -2.78 -2.00 10.58
N ILE A 103 -3.50 -2.04 9.45
CA ILE A 103 -3.19 -1.21 8.28
C ILE A 103 -3.28 0.30 8.58
N ARG A 104 -4.18 0.69 9.48
CA ARG A 104 -4.27 2.06 10.00
C ARG A 104 -2.97 2.55 10.64
N ASN A 105 -2.23 1.66 11.34
CA ASN A 105 -0.94 2.02 11.92
C ASN A 105 0.14 2.19 10.84
N ILE A 106 0.14 1.32 9.82
CA ILE A 106 1.06 1.41 8.68
C ILE A 106 0.82 2.69 7.89
N SER A 107 -0.44 3.01 7.60
CA SER A 107 -0.85 4.24 6.90
C SER A 107 -0.36 5.49 7.65
N ARG A 108 -0.62 5.58 8.97
CA ARG A 108 -0.15 6.70 9.79
C ARG A 108 1.38 6.88 9.78
N LYS A 109 2.15 5.77 9.68
CA LYS A 109 3.62 5.82 9.63
C LYS A 109 4.17 6.28 8.27
N SER A 110 3.39 6.19 7.20
CA SER A 110 3.80 6.62 5.86
C SER A 110 3.89 8.14 5.70
N GLY A 111 3.09 8.89 6.48
CA GLY A 111 3.03 10.35 6.42
C GLY A 111 2.21 10.91 5.25
N ILE A 112 1.53 10.05 4.49
CA ILE A 112 0.60 10.43 3.41
C ILE A 112 -0.81 9.93 3.72
N ASP A 113 -1.81 10.57 3.12
CA ASP A 113 -3.20 10.13 3.23
C ASP A 113 -3.38 8.87 2.39
N ILE A 114 -3.87 7.80 3.04
CA ILE A 114 -4.09 6.49 2.40
C ILE A 114 -5.48 6.04 2.79
N GLU A 115 -6.33 5.87 1.78
CA GLU A 115 -7.65 5.29 1.94
C GLU A 115 -7.55 3.76 2.03
N PHE A 116 -8.29 3.17 2.96
CA PHE A 116 -8.37 1.72 3.11
C PHE A 116 -9.83 1.27 3.03
N SER A 117 -10.11 0.32 2.13
CA SER A 117 -11.41 -0.34 2.04
C SER A 117 -11.31 -1.83 2.37
N GLU A 118 -12.14 -2.26 3.33
CA GLU A 118 -12.28 -3.67 3.69
C GLU A 118 -13.18 -4.38 2.67
N ALA A 119 -12.59 -4.77 1.54
CA ALA A 119 -13.30 -5.38 0.42
C ALA A 119 -12.44 -6.39 -0.34
N GLU A 120 -13.09 -7.37 -0.98
CA GLU A 120 -12.47 -8.33 -1.87
C GLU A 120 -12.61 -7.88 -3.33
N CYS A 121 -11.49 -7.79 -4.05
CA CYS A 121 -11.50 -7.58 -5.49
C CYS A 121 -11.88 -8.90 -6.19
N TYR A 122 -12.96 -8.90 -6.97
CA TYR A 122 -13.42 -10.07 -7.70
C TYR A 122 -13.20 -9.98 -9.21
N LYS A 123 -13.03 -8.77 -9.76
CA LYS A 123 -12.80 -8.56 -11.19
C LYS A 123 -11.94 -7.32 -11.44
N ILE A 124 -11.00 -7.43 -12.38
CA ILE A 124 -10.19 -6.32 -12.88
C ILE A 124 -10.55 -6.11 -14.35
N ASP A 125 -10.83 -4.86 -14.73
CA ASP A 125 -11.07 -4.44 -16.11
C ASP A 125 -9.95 -3.50 -16.58
N PRO A 126 -8.92 -4.04 -17.26
CA PRO A 126 -7.80 -3.25 -17.77
C PRO A 126 -8.17 -2.33 -18.94
N LYS A 127 -9.31 -2.55 -19.60
CA LYS A 127 -9.72 -1.69 -20.73
C LYS A 127 -10.28 -0.37 -20.25
N ASN A 128 -11.03 -0.41 -19.15
CA ASN A 128 -11.65 0.77 -18.55
C ASN A 128 -10.89 1.28 -17.31
N ASN A 129 -9.75 0.66 -16.96
CA ASN A 129 -8.97 0.95 -15.75
C ASN A 129 -9.80 0.95 -14.47
N LYS A 130 -10.61 -0.10 -14.30
CA LYS A 130 -11.51 -0.27 -13.15
C LYS A 130 -11.25 -1.58 -12.42
N VAL A 131 -11.30 -1.52 -11.09
CA VAL A 131 -11.38 -2.71 -10.24
C VAL A 131 -12.77 -2.81 -9.65
N TYR A 132 -13.35 -4.00 -9.69
CA TYR A 132 -14.63 -4.30 -9.05
C TYR A 132 -14.39 -5.03 -7.74
N CYS A 133 -14.92 -4.43 -6.68
CA CYS A 133 -14.75 -4.86 -5.31
C CYS A 133 -16.11 -5.18 -4.70
N ARG A 134 -16.09 -6.10 -3.74
CA ARG A 134 -17.25 -6.46 -2.93
C ARG A 134 -16.89 -6.28 -1.47
N ALA A 135 -17.69 -5.52 -0.72
CA ALA A 135 -17.44 -5.30 0.70
C ALA A 135 -17.34 -6.62 1.49
N ALA A 136 -16.35 -6.73 2.37
CA ALA A 136 -16.11 -7.93 3.17
C ALA A 136 -17.11 -8.01 4.34
N ALA A 137 -18.31 -8.52 4.06
CA ALA A 137 -19.29 -9.24 4.91
C ALA A 137 -19.36 -9.04 6.45
N GLN A 138 -18.90 -7.95 7.05
CA GLN A 138 -19.18 -7.63 8.47
C GLN A 138 -20.59 -7.04 8.63
N ASP A 139 -21.16 -6.47 7.58
CA ASP A 139 -22.51 -5.86 7.57
C ASP A 139 -23.55 -6.66 6.77
N LYS A 140 -23.48 -8.00 6.81
CA LYS A 140 -24.55 -8.88 6.28
C LYS A 140 -25.93 -8.71 6.95
N LYS A 141 -26.07 -7.80 7.92
CA LYS A 141 -27.35 -7.46 8.54
C LYS A 141 -28.28 -6.63 7.64
N LEU A 142 -27.81 -6.08 6.52
CA LEU A 142 -28.62 -5.29 5.59
C LEU A 142 -28.60 -5.78 4.13
N GLY A 143 -28.64 -7.09 3.87
CA GLY A 143 -29.16 -7.65 2.59
C GLY A 143 -28.53 -7.20 1.25
N GLY A 144 -27.52 -6.34 1.24
CA GLY A 144 -26.87 -5.78 0.07
C GLY A 144 -25.47 -6.36 -0.08
N MET A 145 -25.21 -7.00 -1.21
CA MET A 145 -23.85 -7.19 -1.67
C MET A 145 -23.41 -5.83 -2.21
N ASP A 146 -22.81 -4.99 -1.38
CA ASP A 146 -22.32 -3.67 -1.82
C ASP A 146 -21.10 -3.89 -2.71
N GLU A 147 -21.39 -4.12 -3.99
CA GLU A 147 -20.42 -4.12 -5.06
C GLU A 147 -20.18 -2.69 -5.52
N PHE A 148 -18.91 -2.34 -5.67
CA PHE A 148 -18.50 -1.01 -6.11
C PHE A 148 -17.30 -1.12 -7.02
N SER A 149 -17.11 -0.11 -7.86
CA SER A 149 -15.97 -0.01 -8.76
C SER A 149 -15.05 1.13 -8.35
N ILE A 150 -13.75 0.90 -8.45
CA ILE A 150 -12.71 1.90 -8.19
C ILE A 150 -11.92 2.12 -9.47
N ASP A 151 -11.85 3.38 -9.92
CA ASP A 151 -10.98 3.80 -11.03
C ASP A 151 -9.53 3.90 -10.57
N TYR A 152 -8.58 3.50 -11.43
CA TYR A 152 -7.15 3.63 -11.15
C TYR A 152 -6.37 4.21 -12.32
N ASP A 153 -5.31 4.97 -12.04
CA ASP A 153 -4.25 5.25 -13.01
C ASP A 153 -3.20 4.14 -12.98
N TYR A 154 -2.88 3.65 -11.77
CA TYR A 154 -1.94 2.56 -11.54
C TYR A 154 -2.55 1.50 -10.64
N LEU A 155 -2.38 0.23 -11.02
CA LEU A 155 -2.85 -0.92 -10.25
C LEU A 155 -1.68 -1.75 -9.74
N VAL A 156 -1.59 -1.93 -8.42
CA VAL A 156 -0.61 -2.77 -7.76
C VAL A 156 -1.31 -4.04 -7.27
N ILE A 157 -0.96 -5.19 -7.84
CA ILE A 157 -1.56 -6.49 -7.47
C ILE A 157 -0.66 -7.18 -6.44
N ALA A 158 -1.11 -7.21 -5.19
CA ALA A 158 -0.38 -7.76 -4.04
C ALA A 158 -1.26 -8.69 -3.17
N MET A 159 -2.24 -9.37 -3.80
CA MET A 159 -3.24 -10.21 -3.11
C MET A 159 -2.67 -11.54 -2.58
N GLY A 160 -1.46 -11.92 -3.01
CA GLY A 160 -0.84 -13.20 -2.65
C GLY A 160 -1.48 -14.38 -3.39
N ALA A 161 -1.42 -15.55 -2.77
CA ALA A 161 -1.94 -16.80 -3.34
C ALA A 161 -2.84 -17.54 -2.33
N ARG A 162 -3.72 -18.42 -2.80
CA ARG A 162 -4.49 -19.36 -1.96
C ARG A 162 -3.79 -20.71 -1.85
N SER A 163 -4.12 -21.50 -0.83
CA SER A 163 -3.59 -22.86 -0.70
C SER A 163 -4.17 -23.72 -1.82
N ASN A 164 -3.33 -24.56 -2.42
CA ASN A 164 -3.77 -25.48 -3.45
C ASN A 164 -3.97 -26.86 -2.82
N THR A 165 -5.16 -27.43 -2.96
CA THR A 165 -5.48 -28.77 -2.46
C THR A 165 -5.14 -29.86 -3.46
N PHE A 166 -4.73 -29.48 -4.68
CA PHE A 166 -4.43 -30.40 -5.79
C PHE A 166 -5.58 -31.36 -6.12
N ASN A 167 -6.82 -30.97 -5.79
CA ASN A 167 -8.02 -31.81 -5.88
C ASN A 167 -7.93 -33.12 -5.10
N THR A 168 -7.08 -33.18 -4.06
CA THR A 168 -6.99 -34.34 -3.17
C THR A 168 -8.27 -34.41 -2.33
N PRO A 169 -9.09 -35.47 -2.45
CA PRO A 169 -10.32 -35.59 -1.69
C PRO A 169 -10.03 -35.63 -0.18
N GLY A 170 -10.86 -34.97 0.63
CA GLY A 170 -10.71 -34.95 2.09
C GLY A 170 -9.81 -33.84 2.62
N VAL A 171 -8.99 -33.19 1.79
CA VAL A 171 -8.08 -32.12 2.27
C VAL A 171 -8.86 -30.87 2.69
N GLN A 172 -9.90 -30.49 1.95
CA GLN A 172 -10.67 -29.28 2.28
C GLN A 172 -11.55 -29.50 3.52
N GLU A 173 -11.93 -30.76 3.78
CA GLU A 173 -12.82 -31.18 4.86
C GLU A 173 -12.08 -31.50 6.16
N HIS A 174 -10.84 -32.02 6.06
CA HIS A 174 -10.09 -32.54 7.21
C HIS A 174 -8.77 -31.81 7.49
N ALA A 175 -8.25 -30.99 6.58
CA ALA A 175 -7.01 -30.26 6.80
C ALA A 175 -7.26 -28.79 7.16
N TYR A 176 -6.41 -28.27 8.04
CA TYR A 176 -6.34 -26.85 8.33
C TYR A 176 -5.15 -26.23 7.58
N PHE A 177 -5.37 -25.08 6.94
CA PHE A 177 -4.32 -24.40 6.20
C PHE A 177 -3.65 -23.31 7.05
N LEU A 178 -2.35 -23.44 7.26
CA LEU A 178 -1.56 -22.39 7.92
C LEU A 178 -0.99 -21.42 6.88
N LYS A 179 -1.73 -20.36 6.52
CA LYS A 179 -1.30 -19.42 5.47
C LYS A 179 -1.15 -17.97 5.89
N THR A 180 -2.26 -17.27 6.10
CA THR A 180 -2.25 -15.82 6.39
C THR A 180 -3.33 -15.37 7.36
N ASN A 181 -4.35 -16.19 7.61
CA ASN A 181 -5.41 -15.86 8.53
C ASN A 181 -5.02 -16.32 9.93
N VAL A 182 -4.99 -15.40 10.89
CA VAL A 182 -4.72 -15.76 12.30
C VAL A 182 -5.82 -16.63 12.89
N ILE A 183 -7.05 -16.56 12.35
CA ILE A 183 -8.17 -17.42 12.78
C ILE A 183 -7.88 -18.87 12.44
N ASP A 184 -7.29 -19.15 11.27
CA ASP A 184 -6.92 -20.52 10.88
C ASP A 184 -5.83 -21.06 11.82
N ALA A 185 -4.89 -20.21 12.26
CA ALA A 185 -3.87 -20.60 13.23
C ALA A 185 -4.46 -20.90 14.62
N PHE A 186 -5.47 -20.16 15.08
CA PHE A 186 -6.21 -20.49 16.30
C PHE A 186 -6.96 -21.81 16.18
N ALA A 187 -7.62 -22.06 15.04
CA ALA A 187 -8.29 -23.34 14.78
C ALA A 187 -7.30 -24.52 14.86
N ILE A 188 -6.04 -24.32 14.45
CA ILE A 188 -4.98 -25.32 14.60
C ILE A 188 -4.51 -25.45 16.05
N ALA A 189 -4.39 -24.35 16.80
CA ALA A 189 -3.97 -24.39 18.21
C ALA A 189 -5.00 -25.11 19.11
N ASP A 190 -6.29 -24.96 18.81
CA ASP A 190 -7.38 -25.57 19.58
C ASP A 190 -7.51 -27.09 19.32
N TYR A 191 -7.03 -27.58 18.17
CA TYR A 191 -7.00 -28.99 17.81
C TYR A 191 -5.56 -29.51 17.87
N ASN A 192 -5.22 -30.32 18.87
CA ASN A 192 -3.89 -30.93 19.14
C ASN A 192 -3.26 -31.79 18.00
N PHE A 193 -3.59 -31.60 16.73
CA PHE A 193 -3.07 -32.36 15.59
C PHE A 193 -2.75 -31.45 14.39
N VAL A 194 -1.48 -31.08 14.23
CA VAL A 194 -0.98 -30.28 13.10
C VAL A 194 -0.33 -31.20 12.06
N LEU A 195 -0.95 -31.35 10.88
CA LEU A 195 -0.29 -31.95 9.72
C LEU A 195 0.52 -30.86 9.00
N TRP A 196 1.84 -30.94 9.13
CA TRP A 196 2.78 -30.15 8.35
C TRP A 196 2.92 -30.78 6.96
N LEU A 197 2.32 -30.15 5.94
CA LEU A 197 2.63 -30.40 4.53
C LEU A 197 2.99 -29.08 3.85
#